data_AF-A0A1G2WVA6-F1
#
_entry.id   AF-A0A1G2WVA6-F1
#
_cell.length_a   1.000
_cell.length_b   1.000
_cell.length_c   1.000
_cell.angle_alpha   90.00
_cell.angle_beta   90.00
_cell.angle_gamma   90.00
#
_symmetry.space_group_name_H-M   'P 1'
#
loop_
_entity.id
_entity.type
_entity.pdbx_description
1 polymer ?
#
loop_
_entity_poly.entity_id
_entity_poly.type
_entity_poly.pdbx_seq_one_letter_code
_entity_poly.pdbx_strand_id
1 'polypeptide(L)'
;MDAYIIGALPPYNYLLGGKLISYILASKEVREIYRNKYKDKITLISKRKANQLVGIFTTSLYGKSSQYNRLKYNDELLYKPIGKTKGFGTLHLSEETIEKMQEYLKSKKVFVTNKFGDGPSWTMRVIHRAGEMLGFDPDLLLKHSFKRNIYFIPLAKNWKEFLNDENKRPLYYNYTKKELVNFWRERWLENRKRNIDIITNVVNFTPNDFTI
;
A
#
# COMPACT_ATOMS: atom_id res chain seq x y z
N MET A 1 -4.20 -5.91 -7.32
CA MET A 1 -3.52 -4.59 -7.44
C MET A 1 -2.93 -4.23 -6.09
N ASP A 2 -1.82 -3.52 -6.03
CA ASP A 2 -1.26 -3.00 -4.77
C ASP A 2 -1.63 -1.53 -4.58
N ALA A 3 -2.09 -1.16 -3.40
CA ALA A 3 -2.30 0.21 -2.96
C ALA A 3 -1.18 0.57 -1.98
N TYR A 4 -0.09 1.06 -2.57
CA TYR A 4 1.19 1.26 -1.87
C TYR A 4 1.10 2.31 -0.75
N ILE A 5 0.45 3.44 -1.00
CA ILE A 5 0.22 4.50 -0.03
C ILE A 5 -1.28 4.80 0.05
N ILE A 6 -1.83 4.71 1.25
CA ILE A 6 -3.20 5.10 1.56
C ILE A 6 -3.14 6.01 2.78
N GLY A 7 -3.53 7.27 2.57
CA GLY A 7 -3.52 8.28 3.60
C GLY A 7 -4.22 9.53 3.11
N ALA A 8 -4.30 10.52 4.00
CA ALA A 8 -4.68 11.87 3.63
C ALA A 8 -3.58 12.81 4.12
N LEU A 9 -3.29 13.83 3.33
CA LEU A 9 -2.38 14.89 3.73
C LEU A 9 -3.07 15.82 4.74
N PRO A 10 -2.32 16.52 5.58
CA PRO A 10 -2.86 17.64 6.35
C PRO A 10 -3.56 18.68 5.45
N PRO A 11 -4.66 19.30 5.92
CA PRO A 11 -5.31 19.08 7.22
C PRO A 11 -6.32 17.90 7.22
N TYR A 12 -6.49 17.22 6.09
CA TYR A 12 -7.52 16.18 5.93
C TYR A 12 -7.26 14.93 6.76
N ASN A 13 -6.02 14.68 7.18
CA ASN A 13 -5.69 13.62 8.14
C ASN A 13 -6.40 13.82 9.49
N TYR A 14 -6.54 15.06 9.97
CA TYR A 14 -7.25 15.39 11.21
C TYR A 14 -8.74 15.00 11.14
N LEU A 15 -9.32 15.06 9.93
CA LEU A 15 -10.69 14.66 9.63
C LEU A 15 -10.83 13.17 9.30
N LEU A 16 -9.80 12.35 9.51
CA LEU A 16 -9.78 10.92 9.14
C LEU A 16 -9.96 10.69 7.63
N GLY A 17 -9.44 11.59 6.79
CA GLY A 17 -9.48 11.45 5.33
C GLY A 17 -8.80 10.17 4.81
N GLY A 18 -7.78 9.65 5.51
CA GLY A 18 -7.20 8.36 5.16
C GLY A 18 -8.23 7.22 5.21
N LYS A 19 -9.17 7.26 6.16
CA LYS A 19 -10.28 6.29 6.25
C LYS A 19 -11.26 6.46 5.12
N LEU A 20 -11.53 7.69 4.71
CA LEU A 20 -12.35 7.96 3.53
C LEU A 20 -11.76 7.27 2.29
N ILE A 21 -10.47 7.48 2.02
CA ILE A 21 -9.79 6.80 0.91
C ILE A 21 -9.85 5.28 1.08
N SER A 22 -9.66 4.79 2.31
CA SER A 22 -9.74 3.36 2.60
C SER A 22 -11.11 2.75 2.26
N TYR A 23 -12.20 3.48 2.53
CA TYR A 23 -13.55 3.11 2.10
C TYR A 23 -13.68 3.17 0.58
N ILE A 24 -13.29 4.27 -0.05
CA ILE A 24 -13.41 4.47 -1.52
C ILE A 24 -12.70 3.36 -2.30
N LEU A 25 -11.59 2.82 -1.81
CA LEU A 25 -10.89 1.70 -2.45
C LEU A 25 -11.76 0.43 -2.62
N ALA A 26 -12.78 0.24 -1.77
CA ALA A 26 -13.73 -0.88 -1.87
C ALA A 26 -14.89 -0.61 -2.86
N SER A 27 -14.94 0.56 -3.49
CA SER A 27 -16.04 0.97 -4.37
C SER A 27 -16.00 0.30 -5.74
N LYS A 28 -17.17 0.17 -6.37
CA LYS A 28 -17.29 -0.30 -7.75
C LYS A 28 -16.60 0.64 -8.73
N GLU A 29 -16.58 1.95 -8.45
CA GLU A 29 -15.96 2.98 -9.29
C GLU A 29 -14.45 2.74 -9.45
N VAL A 30 -13.75 2.29 -8.39
CA VAL A 30 -12.32 1.92 -8.49
C VAL A 30 -12.11 0.75 -9.45
N ARG A 31 -13.01 -0.24 -9.44
CA ARG A 31 -12.96 -1.33 -10.43
C ARG A 31 -13.25 -0.86 -11.84
N GLU A 32 -14.19 0.06 -12.01
CA GLU A 32 -14.54 0.61 -13.32
C GLU A 32 -13.37 1.40 -13.91
N ILE A 33 -12.71 2.22 -13.09
CA ILE A 33 -11.46 2.92 -13.46
C ILE A 33 -10.39 1.91 -13.89
N TYR A 34 -10.16 0.85 -13.09
CA TYR A 34 -9.21 -0.20 -13.44
C TYR A 34 -9.58 -0.89 -14.76
N ARG A 35 -10.83 -1.31 -14.91
CA ARG A 35 -11.32 -1.99 -16.11
C ARG A 35 -11.13 -1.11 -17.34
N ASN A 36 -11.49 0.17 -17.27
CA ASN A 36 -11.34 1.11 -18.37
C ASN A 36 -9.87 1.33 -18.75
N LYS A 37 -8.97 1.37 -17.77
CA LYS A 37 -7.53 1.50 -18.01
C LYS A 37 -6.93 0.26 -18.70
N TYR A 38 -7.43 -0.93 -18.38
CA TYR A 38 -6.80 -2.20 -18.79
C TYR A 38 -7.61 -3.05 -19.78
N LYS A 39 -8.81 -2.61 -20.22
CA LYS A 39 -9.70 -3.40 -21.10
C LYS A 39 -9.05 -3.84 -22.42
N ASP A 40 -8.19 -3.01 -22.98
CA ASP A 40 -7.53 -3.24 -24.28
C ASP A 40 -6.05 -3.62 -24.11
N LYS A 41 -5.61 -3.92 -22.88
CA LYS A 41 -4.21 -4.26 -22.58
C LYS A 41 -4.04 -5.78 -22.45
N ILE A 42 -2.98 -6.29 -23.06
CA ILE A 42 -2.54 -7.69 -22.95
C ILE A 42 -1.28 -7.71 -22.08
N THR A 43 -1.24 -8.62 -21.11
CA THR A 43 -0.07 -8.79 -20.24
C THR A 43 1.14 -9.29 -21.02
N LEU A 44 2.33 -8.79 -20.70
CA LEU A 44 3.56 -9.18 -21.40
C LEU A 44 3.93 -10.66 -21.24
N ILE A 45 3.79 -11.18 -20.01
CA ILE A 45 4.22 -12.54 -19.62
C ILE A 45 3.20 -13.60 -20.03
N SER A 46 1.98 -13.53 -19.49
CA SER A 46 0.94 -14.56 -19.70
C SER A 46 0.05 -14.32 -20.91
N LYS A 47 0.33 -13.28 -21.71
CA LYS A 47 -0.41 -12.93 -22.95
C LYS A 47 -1.94 -12.94 -22.82
N ARG A 48 -2.47 -12.56 -21.64
CA ARG A 48 -3.90 -12.55 -21.35
C ARG A 48 -4.45 -11.14 -21.13
N LYS A 49 -5.77 -11.00 -21.22
CA LYS A 49 -6.47 -9.81 -20.71
C LYS A 49 -6.58 -9.91 -19.19
N ALA A 50 -6.14 -8.87 -18.48
CA ALA A 50 -6.15 -8.80 -17.02
C ALA A 50 -6.92 -7.56 -16.55
N ASN A 51 -8.18 -7.44 -16.97
CA ASN A 51 -9.06 -6.29 -16.68
C ASN A 51 -10.07 -6.56 -15.54
N GLN A 52 -10.03 -7.75 -14.93
CA GLN A 52 -10.87 -8.14 -13.80
C GLN A 52 -10.11 -7.93 -12.48
N LEU A 53 -10.51 -6.90 -11.73
CA LEU A 53 -9.94 -6.58 -10.42
C LEU A 53 -10.80 -7.15 -9.30
N VAL A 54 -10.37 -8.26 -8.70
CA VAL A 54 -11.09 -8.94 -7.60
C VAL A 54 -10.63 -8.53 -6.21
N GLY A 55 -9.50 -7.83 -6.11
CA GLY A 55 -8.98 -7.36 -4.84
C GLY A 55 -7.77 -6.44 -4.94
N ILE A 56 -7.57 -5.73 -3.84
CA ILE A 56 -6.46 -4.79 -3.64
C ILE A 56 -5.68 -5.20 -2.40
N PHE A 57 -4.36 -5.19 -2.49
CA PHE A 57 -3.46 -5.45 -1.37
C PHE A 57 -2.94 -4.12 -0.83
N THR A 58 -2.67 -4.08 0.46
CA THR A 58 -1.90 -2.98 1.06
C THR A 58 -1.15 -3.49 2.28
N THR A 59 -0.15 -2.75 2.71
CA THR A 59 0.58 -3.04 3.96
C THR A 59 0.38 -1.91 4.96
N SER A 60 0.39 -2.24 6.24
CA SER A 60 0.49 -1.23 7.30
C SER A 60 1.83 -0.51 7.22
N LEU A 61 1.89 0.77 7.60
CA LEU A 61 3.15 1.47 7.81
C LEU A 61 4.01 0.77 8.89
N TYR A 62 3.38 0.51 10.04
CA TYR A 62 3.93 -0.25 11.17
C TYR A 62 2.88 -1.23 11.70
N GLY A 63 3.25 -2.47 12.00
CA GLY A 63 2.44 -3.46 12.73
C GLY A 63 0.91 -3.42 12.49
N LYS A 64 0.12 -3.27 13.56
CA LYS A 64 -1.34 -3.05 13.47
C LYS A 64 -1.60 -1.58 13.11
N SER A 65 -2.40 -1.35 12.06
CA SER A 65 -2.74 0.00 11.60
C SER A 65 -4.17 0.37 12.00
N SER A 66 -4.34 1.50 12.71
CA SER A 66 -5.65 2.07 13.06
C SER A 66 -6.47 2.49 11.83
N GLN A 67 -5.81 2.65 10.68
CA GLN A 67 -6.39 2.97 9.38
C GLN A 67 -7.25 1.81 8.84
N TYR A 68 -6.77 0.57 8.98
CA TYR A 68 -7.38 -0.62 8.38
C TYR A 68 -8.04 -1.55 9.40
N ASN A 69 -7.57 -1.53 10.65
CA ASN A 69 -8.00 -2.48 11.67
C ASN A 69 -9.50 -2.31 11.96
N ARG A 70 -10.25 -3.41 11.83
CA ARG A 70 -11.71 -3.47 12.05
C ARG A 70 -12.51 -2.48 11.20
N LEU A 71 -11.99 -2.05 10.05
CA LEU A 71 -12.72 -1.17 9.13
C LEU A 71 -13.84 -1.97 8.44
N LYS A 72 -15.09 -1.64 8.77
CA LYS A 72 -16.28 -2.35 8.28
C LYS A 72 -17.21 -1.46 7.49
N TYR A 73 -18.00 -2.07 6.61
CA TYR A 73 -19.18 -1.50 5.96
C TYR A 73 -20.30 -2.54 5.99
N ASN A 74 -21.47 -2.20 6.56
CA ASN A 74 -22.61 -3.12 6.77
C ASN A 74 -22.17 -4.49 7.30
N ASP A 75 -21.45 -4.48 8.42
CA ASP A 75 -20.84 -5.63 9.12
C ASP A 75 -19.73 -6.42 8.40
N GLU A 76 -19.54 -6.20 7.10
CA GLU A 76 -18.46 -6.79 6.33
C GLU A 76 -17.13 -6.09 6.59
N LEU A 77 -16.10 -6.89 6.86
CA LEU A 77 -14.74 -6.38 7.03
C LEU A 77 -14.14 -6.06 5.66
N LEU A 78 -13.89 -4.77 5.42
CA LEU A 78 -13.32 -4.28 4.16
C LEU A 78 -11.83 -4.63 4.02
N TYR A 79 -11.09 -4.72 5.13
CA TYR A 79 -9.65 -5.00 5.14
C TYR A 79 -9.39 -6.29 5.90
N LYS A 80 -9.24 -7.40 5.16
CA LYS A 80 -8.97 -8.72 5.74
C LYS A 80 -7.46 -8.87 5.98
N PRO A 81 -7.01 -9.09 7.23
CA PRO A 81 -5.60 -9.40 7.47
C PRO A 81 -5.28 -10.78 6.88
N ILE A 82 -4.23 -10.87 6.06
CA ILE A 82 -3.83 -12.12 5.38
C ILE A 82 -2.42 -12.59 5.77
N GLY A 83 -1.73 -11.85 6.62
CA GLY A 83 -0.40 -12.23 7.09
C GLY A 83 0.44 -11.05 7.52
N LYS A 84 1.74 -11.31 7.70
CA LYS A 84 2.75 -10.31 8.03
C LYS A 84 3.94 -10.46 7.09
N THR A 85 4.59 -9.35 6.77
CA THR A 85 5.87 -9.38 6.06
C THR A 85 6.96 -10.01 6.93
N LYS A 86 8.01 -10.53 6.30
CA LYS A 86 9.16 -11.11 7.01
C LYS A 86 10.08 -10.07 7.65
N GLY A 87 9.94 -8.80 7.26
CA GLY A 87 10.78 -7.69 7.76
C GLY A 87 12.09 -7.58 7.01
N PHE A 88 12.03 -7.41 5.69
CA PHE A 88 13.21 -7.11 4.86
C PHE A 88 13.06 -5.72 4.27
N GLY A 89 14.14 -4.95 4.26
CA GLY A 89 14.16 -3.62 3.70
C GLY A 89 15.30 -2.76 4.24
N THR A 90 15.34 -1.52 3.78
CA THR A 90 16.46 -0.60 4.00
C THR A 90 16.16 0.47 5.06
N LEU A 91 15.00 0.38 5.74
CA LEU A 91 14.47 1.43 6.63
C LEU A 91 15.43 1.83 7.77
N HIS A 92 16.29 0.91 8.20
CA HIS A 92 17.20 1.11 9.33
C HIS A 92 18.61 1.55 8.91
N LEU A 93 18.85 1.70 7.60
CA LEU A 93 20.13 2.15 7.05
C LEU A 93 20.00 3.60 6.59
N SER A 94 20.99 4.44 6.90
CA SER A 94 21.01 5.82 6.44
C SER A 94 21.29 5.91 4.94
N GLU A 95 20.82 7.00 4.32
CA GLU A 95 21.16 7.31 2.92
C GLU A 95 22.67 7.41 2.72
N GLU A 96 23.38 8.06 3.65
CA GLU A 96 24.84 8.15 3.65
C GLU A 96 25.52 6.76 3.61
N THR A 97 25.04 5.81 4.40
CA THR A 97 25.57 4.43 4.40
C THR A 97 25.39 3.78 3.04
N ILE A 98 24.21 3.94 2.44
CA ILE A 98 23.87 3.40 1.12
C ILE A 98 24.74 4.06 0.04
N GLU A 99 25.01 5.36 0.12
CA GLU A 99 25.91 6.08 -0.78
C GLU A 99 27.33 5.56 -0.68
N LYS A 100 27.86 5.35 0.53
CA LYS A 100 29.19 4.76 0.73
C LYS A 100 29.31 3.35 0.18
N MET A 101 28.26 2.54 0.30
CA MET A 101 28.21 1.22 -0.36
C MET A 101 28.28 1.33 -1.89
N GLN A 102 27.63 2.34 -2.48
CA GLN A 102 27.72 2.57 -3.93
C GLN A 102 29.11 3.04 -4.35
N GLU A 103 29.70 3.98 -3.62
CA GLU A 103 31.07 4.46 -3.87
C GLU A 103 32.07 3.29 -3.81
N TYR A 104 31.92 2.42 -2.81
CA TYR A 104 32.72 1.22 -2.67
C TYR A 104 32.57 0.30 -3.90
N LEU A 105 31.35 -0.03 -4.31
CA LEU A 105 31.11 -0.89 -5.49
C LEU A 105 31.70 -0.28 -6.77
N LYS A 106 31.54 1.03 -6.97
CA LYS A 106 32.16 1.77 -8.08
C LYS A 106 33.68 1.67 -8.06
N SER A 107 34.31 1.80 -6.88
CA SER A 107 35.77 1.65 -6.74
C SER A 107 36.27 0.26 -7.15
N LYS A 108 35.40 -0.76 -7.03
CA LYS A 108 35.65 -2.14 -7.45
C LYS A 108 35.16 -2.45 -8.87
N LYS A 109 34.76 -1.43 -9.65
CA LYS A 109 34.19 -1.56 -11.01
C LYS A 109 32.95 -2.45 -11.07
N VAL A 110 32.17 -2.51 -9.99
CA VAL A 110 30.90 -3.23 -9.91
C VAL A 110 29.74 -2.24 -10.02
N PHE A 111 28.83 -2.49 -10.96
CA PHE A 111 27.68 -1.62 -11.21
C PHE A 111 26.38 -2.39 -11.02
N VAL A 112 25.47 -1.84 -10.23
CA VAL A 112 24.12 -2.38 -10.00
C VAL A 112 23.13 -1.54 -10.81
N THR A 113 22.45 -2.16 -11.78
CA THR A 113 21.49 -1.50 -12.67
C THR A 113 20.13 -1.31 -11.99
N ASN A 114 19.38 -0.28 -12.39
CA ASN A 114 18.02 0.01 -11.90
C ASN A 114 16.96 -0.15 -13.01
N LYS A 115 17.09 -1.17 -13.87
CA LYS A 115 16.13 -1.40 -14.96
C LYS A 115 14.91 -2.15 -14.43
N PHE A 116 13.76 -1.87 -15.03
CA PHE A 116 12.55 -2.62 -14.75
C PHE A 116 12.77 -4.09 -15.12
N GLY A 117 12.52 -5.00 -14.17
CA GLY A 117 12.75 -6.44 -14.34
C GLY A 117 14.01 -6.97 -13.67
N ASP A 118 14.88 -6.11 -13.13
CA ASP A 118 16.14 -6.51 -12.45
C ASP A 118 15.93 -7.17 -11.06
N GLY A 119 14.69 -7.52 -10.71
CA GLY A 119 14.34 -8.18 -9.45
C GLY A 119 14.02 -7.20 -8.30
N PRO A 120 14.56 -7.43 -7.09
CA PRO A 120 14.25 -6.63 -5.88
C PRO A 120 14.51 -5.12 -6.01
N SER A 121 14.32 -4.35 -4.93
CA SER A 121 14.73 -2.94 -4.93
C SER A 121 16.20 -2.79 -5.32
N TRP A 122 16.51 -1.82 -6.18
CA TRP A 122 17.89 -1.48 -6.54
C TRP A 122 18.77 -1.25 -5.31
N THR A 123 18.25 -0.52 -4.32
CA THR A 123 18.94 -0.25 -3.06
C THR A 123 19.28 -1.55 -2.31
N MET A 124 18.34 -2.50 -2.26
CA MET A 124 18.61 -3.80 -1.62
C MET A 124 19.68 -4.58 -2.37
N ARG A 125 19.70 -4.53 -3.71
CA ARG A 125 20.77 -5.16 -4.50
C ARG A 125 22.14 -4.51 -4.25
N VAL A 126 22.20 -3.19 -4.11
CA VAL A 126 23.43 -2.47 -3.74
C VAL A 126 23.94 -2.94 -2.38
N ILE A 127 23.08 -2.94 -1.36
CA ILE A 127 23.44 -3.38 -0.01
C ILE A 127 23.91 -4.84 -0.03
N HIS A 128 23.17 -5.70 -0.74
CA HIS A 128 23.52 -7.11 -0.83
C HIS A 128 24.90 -7.31 -1.45
N ARG A 129 25.14 -6.65 -2.59
CA ARG A 129 26.41 -6.80 -3.31
C ARG A 129 27.59 -6.22 -2.53
N ALA A 130 27.40 -5.07 -1.88
CA ALA A 130 28.43 -4.47 -1.04
C ALA A 130 28.73 -5.35 0.19
N GLY A 131 27.70 -5.87 0.84
CA GLY A 131 27.81 -6.79 1.99
C GLY A 131 28.63 -8.03 1.64
N GLU A 132 28.28 -8.73 0.56
CA GLU A 132 29.02 -9.91 0.08
C GLU A 132 30.51 -9.62 -0.13
N MET A 133 30.84 -8.50 -0.79
CA MET A 133 32.22 -8.14 -1.11
C MET A 133 33.04 -7.69 0.10
N LEU A 134 32.38 -7.18 1.14
CA LEU A 134 32.99 -6.82 2.42
C LEU A 134 33.05 -8.00 3.40
N GLY A 135 32.47 -9.15 3.06
CA GLY A 135 32.43 -10.34 3.92
C GLY A 135 31.34 -10.30 5.00
N PHE A 136 30.35 -9.42 4.87
CA PHE A 136 29.17 -9.41 5.74
C PHE A 136 28.08 -10.30 5.16
N ASP A 137 27.27 -10.89 6.04
CA ASP A 137 26.00 -11.51 5.64
C ASP A 137 25.01 -10.42 5.20
N PRO A 138 24.62 -10.37 3.92
CA PRO A 138 23.63 -9.41 3.42
C PRO A 138 22.30 -9.46 4.16
N ASP A 139 21.89 -10.64 4.63
CA ASP A 139 20.62 -10.80 5.35
C ASP A 139 20.68 -10.07 6.69
N LEU A 140 21.84 -9.98 7.33
CA LEU A 140 22.01 -9.20 8.56
C LEU A 140 21.80 -7.70 8.33
N LEU A 141 22.16 -7.20 7.15
CA LEU A 141 21.97 -5.80 6.76
C LEU A 141 20.56 -5.50 6.22
N LEU A 142 19.84 -6.51 5.72
CA LEU A 142 18.54 -6.32 5.07
C LEU A 142 17.37 -6.74 5.94
N LYS A 143 17.57 -7.66 6.89
CA LYS A 143 16.54 -8.21 7.75
C LYS A 143 16.42 -7.38 9.03
N HIS A 144 15.27 -6.77 9.20
CA HIS A 144 14.93 -5.95 10.37
C HIS A 144 13.70 -6.49 11.10
N SER A 145 13.52 -6.12 12.37
CA SER A 145 12.40 -6.57 13.19
C SER A 145 11.03 -5.99 12.78
N PHE A 146 10.99 -4.96 11.92
CA PHE A 146 9.75 -4.32 11.49
C PHE A 146 8.91 -5.20 10.54
N LYS A 147 7.98 -5.95 11.13
CA LYS A 147 6.98 -6.73 10.38
C LYS A 147 5.73 -5.87 10.14
N ARG A 148 5.31 -5.76 8.88
CA ARG A 148 4.10 -5.04 8.46
C ARG A 148 2.95 -6.03 8.31
N ASN A 149 1.76 -5.69 8.79
CA ASN A 149 0.56 -6.47 8.49
C ASN A 149 0.19 -6.28 7.02
N ILE A 150 -0.19 -7.37 6.37
CA ILE A 150 -0.69 -7.39 5.00
C ILE A 150 -2.21 -7.47 5.05
N TYR A 151 -2.88 -6.56 4.37
CA TYR A 151 -4.33 -6.52 4.26
C TYR A 151 -4.75 -6.76 2.82
N PHE A 152 -5.83 -7.50 2.67
CA PHE A 152 -6.54 -7.71 1.41
C PHE A 152 -7.90 -7.05 1.47
N ILE A 153 -8.20 -6.26 0.45
CA ILE A 153 -9.48 -5.59 0.23
C ILE A 153 -10.23 -6.40 -0.82
N PRO A 154 -11.17 -7.28 -0.44
CA PRO A 154 -11.92 -8.07 -1.40
C PRO A 154 -12.93 -7.19 -2.14
N LEU A 155 -12.88 -7.20 -3.47
CA LEU A 155 -13.87 -6.52 -4.31
C LEU A 155 -14.94 -7.48 -4.85
N ALA A 156 -14.74 -8.79 -4.67
CA ALA A 156 -15.68 -9.85 -4.95
C ALA A 156 -15.88 -10.74 -3.71
N LYS A 157 -17.05 -11.38 -3.60
CA LYS A 157 -17.38 -12.33 -2.53
C LYS A 157 -16.56 -13.61 -2.65
N ASN A 158 -16.52 -14.18 -3.85
CA ASN A 158 -15.79 -15.41 -4.20
C ASN A 158 -14.35 -15.14 -4.68
N TRP A 159 -13.68 -14.16 -4.06
CA TRP A 159 -12.34 -13.76 -4.49
C TRP A 159 -11.31 -14.87 -4.32
N LYS A 160 -11.47 -15.78 -3.34
CA LYS A 160 -10.54 -16.90 -3.11
C LYS A 160 -10.65 -17.91 -4.24
N GLU A 161 -11.87 -18.35 -4.49
CA GLU A 161 -12.24 -19.32 -5.53
C GLU A 161 -11.84 -18.79 -6.91
N PHE A 162 -12.03 -17.49 -7.15
CA PHE A 162 -11.57 -16.86 -8.39
C PHE A 162 -10.05 -16.83 -8.52
N LEU A 163 -9.32 -16.49 -7.45
CA LEU A 163 -7.85 -16.44 -7.49
C LEU A 163 -7.20 -17.82 -7.55
N ASN A 164 -7.89 -18.85 -7.04
CA ASN A 164 -7.48 -20.26 -7.11
C ASN A 164 -7.94 -20.98 -8.38
N ASP A 165 -8.59 -20.26 -9.31
CA ASP A 165 -9.13 -20.81 -10.56
C ASP A 165 -10.28 -21.84 -10.40
N GLU A 166 -10.84 -21.95 -9.19
CA GLU A 166 -12.00 -22.78 -8.85
C GLU A 166 -13.31 -22.19 -9.42
N ASN A 167 -13.37 -20.87 -9.61
CA ASN A 167 -14.51 -20.19 -10.25
C ASN A 167 -14.06 -19.11 -11.24
N LYS A 168 -14.47 -19.24 -12.50
CA LYS A 168 -14.05 -18.32 -13.58
C LYS A 168 -14.72 -16.95 -13.55
N ARG A 169 -15.78 -16.75 -12.75
CA ARG A 169 -16.55 -15.49 -12.72
C ARG A 169 -16.56 -14.86 -11.33
N PRO A 170 -16.06 -13.62 -11.18
CA PRO A 170 -16.09 -12.93 -9.90
C PRO A 170 -17.47 -12.37 -9.57
N LEU A 171 -17.95 -12.66 -8.37
CA LEU A 171 -19.19 -12.18 -7.76
C LEU A 171 -18.91 -10.89 -7.00
N TYR A 172 -18.94 -9.78 -7.71
CA TYR A 172 -18.52 -8.47 -7.21
C TYR A 172 -19.42 -7.88 -6.11
N TYR A 173 -18.82 -7.17 -5.14
CA TYR A 173 -19.54 -6.21 -4.29
C TYR A 173 -19.86 -4.96 -5.09
N ASN A 174 -21.09 -4.45 -5.05
CA ASN A 174 -21.48 -3.28 -5.85
C ASN A 174 -21.64 -1.99 -5.03
N TYR A 175 -20.87 -1.88 -3.95
CA TYR A 175 -20.81 -0.68 -3.12
C TYR A 175 -20.45 0.54 -3.98
N THR A 176 -21.30 1.55 -3.95
CA THR A 176 -21.04 2.81 -4.64
C THR A 176 -20.13 3.68 -3.79
N LYS A 177 -19.31 4.51 -4.44
CA LYS A 177 -18.53 5.55 -3.77
C LYS A 177 -19.43 6.42 -2.89
N LYS A 178 -20.62 6.78 -3.35
CA LYS A 178 -21.57 7.62 -2.60
C LYS A 178 -21.97 6.98 -1.27
N GLU A 179 -22.36 5.70 -1.27
CA GLU A 179 -22.73 4.98 -0.06
C GLU A 179 -21.56 4.88 0.93
N LEU A 180 -20.37 4.56 0.42
CA LEU A 180 -19.17 4.41 1.24
C LEU A 180 -18.71 5.76 1.85
N VAL A 181 -18.82 6.85 1.09
CA VAL A 181 -18.56 8.21 1.57
C VAL A 181 -19.57 8.62 2.65
N ASN A 182 -20.86 8.32 2.45
CA ASN A 182 -21.90 8.64 3.43
C ASN A 182 -21.70 7.85 4.73
N PHE A 183 -21.41 6.55 4.62
CA PHE A 183 -21.10 5.73 5.79
C PHE A 183 -19.86 6.24 6.53
N TRP A 184 -18.80 6.63 5.81
CA TRP A 184 -17.64 7.25 6.43
C TRP A 184 -17.99 8.57 7.14
N ARG A 185 -18.83 9.39 6.52
CA ARG A 185 -19.26 10.69 7.06
C ARG A 185 -19.97 10.49 8.39
N GLU A 186 -21.02 9.67 8.39
CA GLU A 186 -21.84 9.38 9.58
C GLU A 186 -21.00 8.77 10.70
N ARG A 187 -20.14 7.80 10.37
CA ARG A 187 -19.38 7.05 11.37
C ARG A 187 -18.18 7.81 11.93
N TRP A 188 -17.50 8.60 11.10
CA TRP A 188 -16.19 9.17 11.43
C TRP A 188 -16.20 10.70 11.40
N LEU A 189 -16.68 11.32 10.32
CA LEU A 189 -16.58 12.77 10.15
C LEU A 189 -17.48 13.54 11.12
N GLU A 190 -18.72 13.09 11.32
CA GLU A 190 -19.72 13.84 12.12
C GLU A 190 -19.26 14.12 13.56
N ASN A 191 -18.60 13.15 14.20
CA ASN A 191 -18.02 13.33 15.53
C ASN A 191 -16.73 14.15 15.48
N ARG A 192 -15.90 13.94 14.44
CA ARG A 192 -14.61 14.62 14.30
C ARG A 192 -14.76 16.13 14.06
N LYS A 193 -15.72 16.54 13.23
CA LYS A 193 -15.94 17.94 12.88
C LYS A 193 -16.52 18.80 14.01
N ARG A 194 -16.95 18.18 15.12
CA ARG A 194 -17.46 18.87 16.33
C ARG A 194 -16.40 19.03 17.42
N ASN A 195 -15.26 18.36 17.27
CA ASN A 195 -14.17 18.45 18.23
C ASN A 195 -13.40 19.77 18.02
N ILE A 196 -13.33 20.59 19.06
CA ILE A 196 -12.76 21.95 18.98
C ILE A 196 -11.28 21.93 18.59
N ASP A 197 -10.49 21.00 19.13
CA ASP A 197 -9.06 20.88 18.81
C ASP A 197 -8.86 20.51 17.34
N ILE A 198 -9.71 19.63 16.81
CA ILE A 198 -9.68 19.26 15.38
C ILE A 198 -10.06 20.43 14.51
N ILE A 199 -11.10 21.19 14.86
CA ILE A 199 -11.49 22.39 14.12
C ILE A 199 -10.32 23.38 14.09
N THR A 200 -9.73 23.68 15.26
CA THR A 200 -8.59 24.58 15.37
C THR A 200 -7.41 24.11 14.52
N ASN A 201 -7.05 22.82 14.58
CA ASN A 201 -5.96 22.25 13.78
C ASN A 201 -6.24 22.33 12.27
N VAL A 202 -7.49 22.20 11.84
CA VAL A 202 -7.86 22.28 10.42
C VAL A 202 -7.87 23.72 9.92
N VAL A 203 -8.44 24.65 10.71
CA VAL A 203 -8.57 26.07 10.33
C VAL A 203 -7.23 26.80 10.36
N ASN A 204 -6.38 26.50 11.34
CA ASN A 204 -5.08 27.15 11.49
C ASN A 204 -4.01 26.55 10.58
N PHE A 205 -4.27 25.42 9.93
CA PHE A 205 -3.29 24.80 9.05
C PHE A 205 -3.05 25.63 7.80
N THR A 206 -1.80 25.93 7.53
CA THR A 206 -1.31 26.53 6.30
C THR A 206 -0.42 25.54 5.55
N PRO A 207 -0.36 25.60 4.21
CA PRO A 207 0.53 24.71 3.44
C PRO A 207 2.01 24.79 3.86
N ASN A 208 2.45 25.92 4.41
CA ASN A 208 3.81 26.11 4.91
C ASN A 208 4.12 25.25 6.16
N ASP A 209 3.09 24.78 6.87
CA ASP A 209 3.25 23.91 8.04
C ASP A 209 3.57 22.46 7.64
N PHE A 210 3.46 22.11 6.36
CA PHE A 210 3.74 20.76 5.87
C PHE A 210 5.15 20.64 5.30
N THR A 211 6.03 19.98 6.05
CA THR A 211 7.36 19.56 5.60
C THR A 211 7.42 18.04 5.39
N ILE A 212 8.17 17.62 4.37
CA ILE A 212 8.37 16.20 3.99
C ILE A 212 9.73 15.73 4.50
#